data_AF-A0A9C7PZ34-F1
#
_entry.id   AF-A0A9C7PZ34-F1
#
_cell.length_a   1.000
_cell.length_b   1.000
_cell.length_c   1.000
_cell.angle_alpha   90.00
_cell.angle_beta   90.00
_cell.angle_gamma   90.00
#
_symmetry.space_group_name_H-M   'P 1'
#
loop_
_entity.id
_entity.type
_entity.pdbx_description
1 polymer ?
#
loop_
_entity_poly.entity_id
_entity_poly.type
_entity_poly.pdbx_seq_one_letter_code
_entity_poly.pdbx_strand_id
1 'polypeptide(L)'
;MTNSSSQPKRTTARHSFPLEGILYDQLSLANFVDVENHWLCFYLRRSWNTDFFTKFFDCHLPSKVSIGYKLLNLSNFSRLEYQPKGKISLSTQLVDLSGGEKRTKGALMWKATANTEGESSYGFQIDRLIALGQFHDTRLYGNVDIRKTHSCQQWQTKSSFGVDQRVRLFGTALGFRMGATPEGQLVSELKL
;
A
#
# COMPACT_ATOMS: atom_id res chain seq x y z
N MET A 1 -10.06 15.49 -55.13
CA MET A 1 -9.40 14.39 -54.41
C MET A 1 -9.24 14.81 -52.97
N THR A 2 -9.81 14.04 -52.07
CA THR A 2 -10.17 14.42 -50.69
C THR A 2 -9.03 14.25 -49.69
N ASN A 3 -8.99 15.21 -48.76
CA ASN A 3 -8.11 15.38 -47.62
C ASN A 3 -7.85 14.12 -46.79
N SER A 4 -6.58 13.83 -46.50
CA SER A 4 -6.19 13.02 -45.33
C SER A 4 -5.69 13.96 -44.23
N SER A 5 -6.59 14.30 -43.31
CA SER A 5 -6.29 15.00 -42.07
C SER A 5 -5.35 14.15 -41.21
N SER A 6 -4.12 14.62 -40.99
CA SER A 6 -3.25 14.14 -39.94
C SER A 6 -3.87 14.50 -38.58
N GLN A 7 -4.50 13.52 -37.92
CA GLN A 7 -4.91 13.69 -36.54
C GLN A 7 -3.66 13.91 -35.68
N PRO A 8 -3.57 15.01 -34.89
CA PRO A 8 -2.49 15.16 -33.94
C PRO A 8 -2.64 14.08 -32.86
N LYS A 9 -1.59 13.27 -32.66
CA LYS A 9 -1.42 12.44 -31.45
C LYS A 9 -1.59 13.35 -30.24
N ARG A 10 -2.73 13.27 -29.55
CA ARG A 10 -2.90 13.85 -28.22
C ARG A 10 -1.98 13.10 -27.26
N THR A 11 -0.73 13.54 -27.16
CA THR A 11 0.06 13.34 -25.95
C THR A 11 -0.63 14.17 -24.87
N THR A 12 -1.51 13.53 -24.09
CA THR A 12 -1.91 14.06 -22.79
C THR A 12 -0.62 14.35 -22.03
N ALA A 13 -0.27 15.62 -21.92
CA ALA A 13 0.82 16.06 -21.06
C ALA A 13 0.53 15.46 -19.69
N ARG A 14 1.40 14.56 -19.22
CA ARG A 14 1.38 14.15 -17.83
C ARG A 14 1.66 15.43 -17.06
N HIS A 15 0.61 15.99 -16.44
CA HIS A 15 0.77 17.11 -15.54
C HIS A 15 1.62 16.62 -14.37
N SER A 16 2.92 16.93 -14.43
CA SER A 16 3.82 16.75 -13.30
C SER A 16 3.56 17.90 -12.34
N PHE A 17 3.30 17.57 -11.07
CA PHE A 17 3.12 18.57 -10.04
C PHE A 17 4.48 19.22 -9.68
N PRO A 18 4.48 20.44 -9.11
CA PRO A 18 5.70 21.11 -8.73
C PRO A 18 6.56 20.22 -7.82
N LEU A 19 7.84 20.08 -8.14
CA LEU A 19 8.84 19.33 -7.35
C LEU A 19 8.58 17.80 -7.29
N GLU A 20 7.66 17.27 -8.09
CA GLU A 20 7.52 15.84 -8.35
C GLU A 20 8.83 15.29 -8.94
N GLY A 21 9.29 14.14 -8.46
CA GLY A 21 10.58 13.55 -8.79
C GLY A 21 11.77 14.14 -8.03
N ILE A 22 11.64 15.31 -7.39
CA ILE A 22 12.70 15.91 -6.55
C ILE A 22 12.39 15.68 -5.07
N LEU A 23 11.24 16.15 -4.59
CA LEU A 23 10.83 16.06 -3.19
C LEU A 23 9.97 14.82 -2.90
N TYR A 24 9.16 14.40 -3.88
CA TYR A 24 8.23 13.27 -3.75
C TYR A 24 8.06 12.58 -5.11
N ASP A 25 7.75 11.29 -5.10
CA ASP A 25 7.44 10.54 -6.33
C ASP A 25 5.94 10.43 -6.56
N GLN A 26 5.15 10.62 -5.51
CA GLN A 26 3.72 10.45 -5.55
C GLN A 26 3.05 11.51 -4.66
N LEU A 27 2.13 12.25 -5.27
CA LEU A 27 1.10 13.03 -4.58
C LEU A 27 -0.19 12.25 -4.71
N SER A 28 -0.86 11.97 -3.59
CA SER A 28 -2.15 11.29 -3.62
C SER A 28 -3.16 11.94 -2.68
N LEU A 29 -4.37 12.10 -3.20
CA LEU A 29 -5.58 12.20 -2.40
C LEU A 29 -6.00 10.79 -2.05
N ALA A 30 -5.86 10.42 -0.79
CA ALA A 30 -6.30 9.13 -0.30
C ALA A 30 -7.05 9.33 1.02
N ASN A 31 -8.02 8.47 1.29
CA ASN A 31 -8.38 8.17 2.66
C ASN A 31 -7.34 7.13 3.06
N PHE A 32 -6.29 7.50 3.80
CA PHE A 32 -5.37 6.46 4.29
C PHE A 32 -6.22 5.46 5.04
N VAL A 33 -5.99 4.17 4.76
CA VAL A 33 -6.75 3.01 5.24
C VAL A 33 -6.71 3.00 6.77
N ASP A 34 -7.56 3.83 7.33
CA ASP A 34 -8.02 3.85 8.68
C ASP A 34 -9.52 3.77 8.50
N VAL A 35 -10.00 2.52 8.53
CA VAL A 35 -11.38 2.13 8.22
C VAL A 35 -12.37 2.84 9.15
N GLU A 36 -11.88 3.51 10.20
CA GLU A 36 -12.66 4.20 11.20
C GLU A 36 -12.86 5.70 10.92
N ASN A 37 -11.99 6.36 10.14
CA ASN A 37 -11.94 7.83 10.16
C ASN A 37 -12.46 8.56 8.90
N HIS A 38 -12.74 7.91 7.76
CA HIS A 38 -13.38 8.53 6.58
C HIS A 38 -12.96 9.98 6.20
N TRP A 39 -11.69 10.36 6.38
CA TRP A 39 -11.24 11.73 6.08
C TRP A 39 -10.41 11.83 4.79
N LEU A 40 -10.70 12.85 3.98
CA LEU A 40 -9.92 13.18 2.79
C LEU A 40 -8.59 13.80 3.21
N CYS A 41 -7.49 13.20 2.77
CA CYS A 41 -6.16 13.61 3.19
C CYS A 41 -5.22 13.80 2.00
N PHE A 42 -4.34 14.79 2.11
CA PHE A 42 -3.29 15.08 1.13
C PHE A 42 -1.96 14.48 1.59
N TYR A 43 -1.38 13.63 0.74
CA TYR A 43 -0.13 12.93 1.04
C TYR A 43 0.95 13.20 0.01
N LEU A 44 2.15 13.48 0.50
CA LEU A 44 3.38 13.41 -0.26
C LEU A 44 4.12 12.14 0.13
N ARG A 45 4.59 11.37 -0.86
CA ARG A 45 5.42 10.21 -0.63
C ARG A 45 6.66 10.24 -1.50
N ARG A 46 7.81 10.00 -0.88
CA ARG A 46 9.08 9.72 -1.56
C ARG A 46 9.50 8.29 -1.25
N SER A 47 9.98 7.57 -2.26
CA SER A 47 10.43 6.19 -2.12
C SER A 47 11.77 5.99 -2.81
N TRP A 48 12.61 5.17 -2.20
CA TRP A 48 13.88 4.77 -2.78
C TRP A 48 13.98 3.25 -2.76
N ASN A 49 14.36 2.68 -3.90
CA ASN A 49 14.80 1.29 -3.94
C ASN A 49 16.23 1.24 -3.39
N THR A 50 16.51 0.26 -2.54
CA THR A 50 17.80 0.09 -1.89
C THR A 50 18.06 -1.38 -1.67
N ASP A 51 19.34 -1.74 -1.59
CA ASP A 51 19.78 -3.10 -1.29
C ASP A 51 20.40 -3.14 0.11
N PHE A 52 19.75 -2.49 1.08
CA PHE A 52 20.32 -2.21 2.40
C PHE A 52 20.76 -3.50 3.11
N PHE A 53 19.93 -4.54 3.01
CA PHE A 53 20.19 -5.83 3.64
C PHE A 53 21.08 -6.77 2.82
N THR A 54 21.30 -6.48 1.54
CA THR A 54 22.09 -7.33 0.65
C THR A 54 23.52 -7.50 1.15
N LYS A 55 24.12 -6.43 1.71
CA LYS A 55 25.48 -6.47 2.25
C LYS A 55 25.61 -7.29 3.55
N PHE A 56 24.53 -7.45 4.30
CA PHE A 56 24.56 -8.14 5.60
C PHE A 56 24.27 -9.64 5.49
N PHE A 57 23.47 -10.03 4.50
CA PHE A 57 22.98 -11.40 4.34
C PHE A 57 23.57 -12.14 3.13
N ASP A 58 24.53 -11.52 2.42
CA ASP A 58 25.19 -12.07 1.23
C ASP A 58 24.21 -12.65 0.19
N CYS A 59 23.03 -12.02 0.09
CA CYS A 59 21.97 -12.39 -0.84
C CYS A 59 21.25 -11.13 -1.30
N HIS A 60 20.79 -11.10 -2.56
CA HIS A 60 20.09 -9.95 -3.09
C HIS A 60 18.70 -9.81 -2.44
N LEU A 61 18.57 -8.83 -1.53
CA LEU A 61 17.35 -8.56 -0.79
C LEU A 61 16.80 -7.18 -1.19
N PRO A 62 15.99 -7.12 -2.27
CA PRO A 62 15.47 -5.87 -2.77
C PRO A 62 14.62 -5.22 -1.68
N SER A 63 15.03 -4.03 -1.28
CA SER A 63 14.42 -3.26 -0.21
C SER A 63 13.89 -1.94 -0.74
N LYS A 64 12.88 -1.42 -0.07
CA LYS A 64 12.24 -0.15 -0.40
C LYS A 64 12.05 0.65 0.87
N VAL A 65 12.67 1.82 0.91
CA VAL A 65 12.39 2.85 1.91
C VAL A 65 11.32 3.76 1.35
N SER A 66 10.35 4.16 2.16
CA SER A 66 9.37 5.16 1.80
C SER A 66 9.12 6.08 2.98
N ILE A 67 9.12 7.38 2.69
CA ILE A 67 8.76 8.43 3.64
C ILE A 67 7.50 9.09 3.10
N GLY A 68 6.47 9.14 3.94
CA GLY A 68 5.19 9.76 3.67
C GLY A 68 4.92 10.89 4.64
N TYR A 69 4.33 11.97 4.14
CA TYR A 69 3.88 13.10 4.94
C TYR A 69 2.41 13.38 4.62
N LYS A 70 1.56 13.32 5.65
CA LYS A 70 0.21 13.88 5.65
C LYS A 70 0.34 15.37 5.93
N LEU A 71 -0.21 16.20 5.06
CA LEU A 71 -0.17 17.65 5.20
C LEU A 71 -1.50 18.20 5.70
N LEU A 72 -2.58 17.77 5.06
CA LEU A 72 -3.90 18.34 5.24
C LEU A 72 -4.90 17.21 5.46
N ASN A 73 -5.85 17.47 6.34
CA ASN A 73 -6.97 16.62 6.67
C ASN A 73 -8.26 17.42 6.45
N LEU A 74 -9.22 16.87 5.71
CA LEU A 74 -10.57 17.41 5.65
C LEU A 74 -11.45 16.58 6.56
N SER A 75 -11.72 17.11 7.76
CA SER A 75 -12.66 16.50 8.70
C SER A 75 -14.08 17.03 8.39
N ASN A 76 -15.06 16.13 8.44
CA ASN A 76 -16.50 16.46 8.37
C ASN A 76 -16.87 17.54 7.34
N PHE A 77 -16.41 17.37 6.09
CA PHE A 77 -16.75 18.13 4.87
C PHE A 77 -16.68 19.68 4.91
N SER A 78 -16.28 20.30 6.02
CA SER A 78 -16.42 21.75 6.23
C SER A 78 -15.18 22.43 6.80
N ARG A 79 -14.20 21.68 7.32
CA ARG A 79 -12.96 22.26 7.85
C ARG A 79 -11.73 21.54 7.35
N LEU A 80 -10.85 22.31 6.71
CA LEU A 80 -9.55 21.86 6.27
C LEU A 80 -8.54 22.18 7.38
N GLU A 81 -7.97 21.13 7.96
CA GLU A 81 -7.05 21.21 9.09
C GLU A 81 -5.64 20.84 8.64
N TYR A 82 -4.66 21.67 9.00
CA TYR A 82 -3.26 21.33 8.85
C TYR A 82 -2.87 20.32 9.93
N GLN A 83 -2.47 19.12 9.51
CA GLN A 83 -2.08 18.03 10.39
C GLN A 83 -0.79 17.39 9.86
N PRO A 84 0.38 17.95 10.19
CA PRO A 84 1.66 17.42 9.73
C PRO A 84 1.94 16.09 10.45
N LYS A 85 1.65 14.98 9.78
CA LYS A 85 1.98 13.63 10.28
C LYS A 85 2.96 12.96 9.35
N GLY A 86 4.10 12.52 9.88
CA GLY A 86 5.11 11.79 9.13
C GLY A 86 4.98 10.29 9.34
N LYS A 87 5.32 9.51 8.31
CA LYS A 87 5.46 8.06 8.38
C LYS A 87 6.68 7.64 7.59
N ILE A 88 7.55 6.85 8.21
CA ILE A 88 8.62 6.13 7.52
C ILE A 88 8.27 4.64 7.47
N SER A 89 8.56 4.01 6.35
CA SER A 89 8.39 2.58 6.17
C SER A 89 9.58 2.00 5.43
N LEU A 90 10.09 0.87 5.92
CA LEU A 90 11.06 0.02 5.26
C LEU A 90 10.35 -1.30 4.92
N SER A 91 10.52 -1.76 3.70
CA SER A 91 9.98 -3.04 3.22
C SER A 91 11.07 -3.79 2.49
N THR A 92 11.36 -5.00 2.91
CA THR A 92 12.38 -5.86 2.31
C THR A 92 11.70 -7.12 1.81
N GLN A 93 11.84 -7.42 0.52
CA GLN A 93 11.37 -8.70 -0.01
C GLN A 93 12.37 -9.79 0.37
N LEU A 94 11.87 -10.81 1.05
CA LEU A 94 12.65 -11.97 1.49
C LEU A 94 12.57 -13.11 0.48
N VAL A 95 11.37 -13.35 -0.05
CA VAL A 95 11.12 -14.43 -1.02
C VAL A 95 10.14 -13.93 -2.06
N ASP A 96 10.44 -14.18 -3.34
CA ASP A 96 9.47 -14.04 -4.43
C ASP A 96 8.54 -15.26 -4.44
N LEU A 97 7.24 -15.00 -4.30
CA LEU A 97 6.18 -16.00 -4.36
C LEU A 97 5.40 -15.91 -5.68
N SER A 98 5.93 -15.15 -6.64
CA SER A 98 5.39 -15.09 -7.99
C SER A 98 5.62 -16.43 -8.68
N GLY A 99 4.54 -17.07 -9.12
CA GLY A 99 4.61 -18.30 -9.90
C GLY A 99 4.99 -18.03 -11.36
N GLY A 100 5.12 -19.10 -12.16
CA GLY A 100 5.35 -19.00 -13.62
C GLY A 100 4.14 -18.52 -14.42
N GLU A 101 2.98 -18.38 -13.78
CA GLU A 101 1.73 -17.96 -14.42
C GLU A 101 1.71 -16.45 -14.68
N LYS A 102 1.32 -16.05 -15.90
CA LYS A 102 1.11 -14.64 -16.24
C LYS A 102 0.06 -14.04 -15.31
N ARG A 103 0.42 -12.95 -14.61
CA ARG A 103 -0.38 -12.16 -13.66
C ARG A 103 -0.39 -12.64 -12.20
N THR A 104 0.13 -13.83 -11.90
CA THR A 104 0.36 -14.26 -10.52
C THR A 104 1.55 -13.49 -9.96
N LYS A 105 1.38 -12.82 -8.81
CA LYS A 105 2.43 -12.02 -8.17
C LYS A 105 2.37 -12.26 -6.68
N GLY A 106 3.53 -12.39 -6.03
CA GLY A 106 3.51 -12.44 -4.58
C GLY A 106 4.89 -12.29 -3.98
N ALA A 107 4.93 -11.93 -2.71
CA ALA A 107 6.18 -11.87 -1.98
C ALA A 107 5.94 -12.15 -0.50
N LEU A 108 6.91 -12.81 0.12
CA LEU A 108 7.12 -12.69 1.56
C LEU A 108 8.00 -11.47 1.78
N MET A 109 7.50 -10.52 2.56
CA MET A 109 8.19 -9.29 2.90
C MET A 109 8.36 -9.17 4.40
N TRP A 110 9.50 -8.66 4.81
CA TRP A 110 9.62 -8.03 6.12
C TRP A 110 9.31 -6.54 5.99
N LYS A 111 8.54 -5.99 6.94
CA LYS A 111 8.18 -4.58 6.96
C LYS A 111 8.43 -4.00 8.34
N ALA A 112 8.92 -2.78 8.37
CA ALA A 112 8.99 -1.95 9.56
C ALA A 112 8.40 -0.57 9.25
N THR A 113 7.59 -0.04 10.15
CA THR A 113 6.97 1.27 10.02
C THR A 113 7.06 2.03 11.34
N ALA A 114 7.24 3.34 11.24
CA ALA A 114 7.16 4.25 12.37
C ALA A 114 6.46 5.54 11.90
N ASN A 115 5.63 6.11 12.76
CA ASN A 115 4.97 7.39 12.48
C ASN A 115 5.25 8.41 13.59
N THR A 116 4.94 9.68 13.30
CA THR A 116 5.08 10.79 14.25
C THR A 116 4.09 10.73 15.41
N GLU A 117 3.12 9.81 15.36
CA GLU A 117 2.15 9.58 16.43
C GLU A 117 2.62 8.50 17.42
N GLY A 118 3.88 8.07 17.30
CA GLY A 118 4.54 7.09 18.17
C GLY A 118 4.03 5.67 18.02
N GLU A 119 3.32 5.37 16.93
CA GLU A 119 3.08 4.00 16.51
C GLU A 119 4.32 3.50 15.76
N SER A 120 4.82 2.36 16.22
CA SER A 120 5.87 1.62 15.56
C SER A 120 5.41 0.18 15.38
N SER A 121 5.63 -0.37 14.20
CA SER A 121 5.26 -1.75 13.89
C SER A 121 6.34 -2.40 13.05
N TYR A 122 6.60 -3.68 13.27
CA TYR A 122 7.45 -4.46 12.40
C TYR A 122 6.96 -5.90 12.34
N GLY A 123 7.22 -6.57 11.24
CA GLY A 123 6.80 -7.95 11.10
C GLY A 123 6.89 -8.47 9.68
N PHE A 124 6.25 -9.61 9.48
CA PHE A 124 6.24 -10.33 8.23
C PHE A 124 4.87 -10.17 7.56
N GLN A 125 4.91 -9.87 6.27
CA GLN A 125 3.73 -9.85 5.42
C GLN A 125 3.93 -10.81 4.26
N ILE A 126 3.08 -11.82 4.19
CA ILE A 126 2.91 -12.69 3.04
C ILE A 126 1.75 -12.14 2.24
N ASP A 127 2.00 -11.92 0.96
CA ASP A 127 1.01 -11.36 0.08
C ASP A 127 1.12 -12.00 -1.29
N ARG A 128 0.13 -12.81 -1.65
CA ARG A 128 0.13 -13.59 -2.89
C ARG A 128 -1.17 -13.37 -3.65
N LEU A 129 -1.06 -12.65 -4.76
CA LEU A 129 -2.10 -12.52 -5.77
C LEU A 129 -2.06 -13.73 -6.71
N ILE A 130 -3.16 -14.46 -6.78
CA ILE A 130 -3.44 -15.51 -7.75
C ILE A 130 -4.54 -14.99 -8.69
N ALA A 131 -4.16 -14.72 -9.94
CA ALA A 131 -5.12 -14.29 -10.95
C ALA A 131 -5.90 -15.53 -11.44
N LEU A 132 -7.18 -15.64 -11.09
CA LEU A 132 -8.02 -16.77 -11.51
C LEU A 132 -8.69 -16.52 -12.86
N GLY A 133 -8.68 -15.28 -13.37
CA GLY A 133 -9.25 -14.93 -14.67
C GLY A 133 -8.99 -13.48 -15.08
N GLN A 134 -9.65 -13.02 -16.15
CA GLN A 134 -9.45 -11.65 -16.65
C GLN A 134 -10.08 -10.58 -15.74
N PHE A 135 -11.22 -10.90 -15.11
CA PHE A 135 -12.07 -9.99 -14.32
C PHE A 135 -12.03 -10.24 -12.81
N HIS A 136 -11.40 -11.35 -12.39
CA HIS A 136 -11.35 -11.81 -11.02
C HIS A 136 -9.91 -12.05 -10.60
N ASP A 137 -9.50 -11.35 -9.56
CA ASP A 137 -8.20 -11.56 -8.92
C ASP A 137 -8.47 -12.08 -7.49
N THR A 138 -7.89 -13.23 -7.13
CA THR A 138 -7.97 -13.77 -5.77
C THR A 138 -6.62 -13.62 -5.09
N ARG A 139 -6.59 -13.04 -3.91
CA ARG A 139 -5.36 -12.73 -3.20
C ARG A 139 -5.34 -13.44 -1.86
N LEU A 140 -4.42 -14.37 -1.68
CA LEU A 140 -4.10 -14.91 -0.37
C LEU A 140 -3.22 -13.92 0.36
N TYR A 141 -3.56 -13.60 1.60
CA TYR A 141 -2.73 -12.76 2.45
C TYR A 141 -2.50 -13.42 3.80
N GLY A 142 -1.32 -13.17 4.34
CA GLY A 142 -0.95 -13.49 5.71
C GLY A 142 -0.15 -12.34 6.26
N ASN A 143 -0.42 -11.92 7.48
CA ASN A 143 0.38 -10.91 8.14
C ASN A 143 0.58 -11.32 9.59
N VAL A 144 1.80 -11.15 10.07
CA VAL A 144 2.16 -11.22 11.48
C VAL A 144 2.90 -9.93 11.76
N ASP A 145 2.25 -9.05 12.50
CA ASP A 145 2.71 -7.70 12.80
C ASP A 145 2.89 -7.55 14.31
N ILE A 146 4.08 -7.14 14.72
CA ILE A 146 4.42 -6.84 16.10
C ILE A 146 4.41 -5.32 16.23
N ARG A 147 3.44 -4.79 16.98
CA ARG A 147 3.19 -3.36 17.09
C ARG A 147 3.36 -2.84 18.51
N LYS A 148 3.75 -1.59 18.62
CA LYS A 148 3.74 -0.79 19.85
C LYS A 148 3.11 0.56 19.54
N THR A 149 2.17 0.98 20.38
CA THR A 149 1.45 2.25 20.26
C THR A 149 1.71 3.10 21.49
N HIS A 150 1.41 4.40 21.44
CA HIS A 150 1.43 5.23 22.65
C HIS A 150 0.42 4.78 23.71
N SER A 151 -0.77 4.32 23.28
CA SER A 151 -1.83 3.83 24.16
C SER A 151 -1.56 2.44 24.74
N CYS A 152 -0.73 1.63 24.07
CA CYS A 152 -0.24 0.35 24.57
C CYS A 152 1.27 0.24 24.39
N GLN A 153 2.02 0.55 25.47
CA GLN A 153 3.47 0.48 25.48
C GLN A 153 4.03 -0.96 25.48
N GLN A 154 3.17 -1.94 25.74
CA GLN A 154 3.50 -3.36 25.61
C GLN A 154 3.44 -3.78 24.14
N TRP A 155 4.36 -4.65 23.73
CA TRP A 155 4.34 -5.21 22.38
C TRP A 155 3.11 -6.09 22.20
N GLN A 156 2.36 -5.83 21.14
CA GLN A 156 1.20 -6.62 20.74
C GLN A 156 1.50 -7.33 19.42
N THR A 157 1.19 -8.62 19.35
CA THR A 157 1.24 -9.38 18.10
C THR A 157 -0.15 -9.41 17.49
N LYS A 158 -0.29 -8.95 16.25
CA LYS A 158 -1.50 -9.10 15.45
C LYS A 158 -1.19 -9.99 14.26
N SER A 159 -1.87 -11.11 14.19
CA SER A 159 -1.73 -12.07 13.10
C SER A 159 -3.08 -12.27 12.43
N SER A 160 -3.08 -12.33 11.11
CA SER A 160 -4.25 -12.71 10.33
C SER A 160 -3.86 -13.38 9.04
N PHE A 161 -4.63 -14.37 8.63
CA PHE A 161 -4.53 -15.02 7.33
C PHE A 161 -5.89 -14.97 6.64
N GLY A 162 -5.91 -14.91 5.32
CA GLY A 162 -7.17 -14.87 4.61
C GLY A 162 -7.07 -14.77 3.10
N VAL A 163 -8.23 -14.50 2.50
CA VAL A 163 -8.46 -14.36 1.07
C VAL A 163 -9.12 -13.01 0.80
N ASP A 164 -8.59 -12.26 -0.15
CA ASP A 164 -9.12 -11.00 -0.69
C ASP A 164 -9.51 -11.27 -2.16
N GLN A 165 -10.80 -11.30 -2.45
CA GLN A 165 -11.34 -11.46 -3.79
C GLN A 165 -11.71 -10.09 -4.35
N ARG A 166 -11.20 -9.76 -5.54
CA ARG A 166 -11.49 -8.50 -6.21
C ARG A 166 -12.15 -8.76 -7.55
N VAL A 167 -13.23 -8.01 -7.79
CA VAL A 167 -14.00 -8.02 -9.03
C VAL A 167 -14.02 -6.61 -9.58
N ARG A 168 -13.66 -6.45 -10.87
CA ARG A 168 -13.77 -5.16 -11.55
C ARG A 168 -15.06 -5.11 -12.34
N LEU A 169 -15.97 -4.20 -11.98
CA LEU A 169 -17.24 -3.97 -12.65
C LEU A 169 -17.33 -2.49 -13.05
N PHE A 170 -17.53 -2.21 -14.35
CA PHE A 170 -17.78 -0.87 -14.88
C PHE A 170 -16.75 0.22 -14.46
N GLY A 171 -15.48 -0.15 -14.31
CA GLY A 171 -14.42 0.75 -13.86
C GLY A 171 -14.24 0.86 -12.34
N THR A 172 -15.14 0.26 -11.56
CA THR A 172 -15.06 0.17 -10.09
C THR A 172 -14.51 -1.18 -9.67
N ALA A 173 -13.63 -1.23 -8.66
CA ALA A 173 -13.06 -2.47 -8.13
C ALA A 173 -13.70 -2.79 -6.78
N LEU A 174 -14.61 -3.76 -6.75
CA LEU A 174 -15.18 -4.26 -5.51
C LEU A 174 -14.32 -5.39 -4.97
N GLY A 175 -13.96 -5.29 -3.69
CA GLY A 175 -13.17 -6.30 -2.99
C GLY A 175 -13.91 -6.84 -1.78
N PHE A 176 -13.84 -8.14 -1.57
CA PHE A 176 -14.23 -8.76 -0.32
C PHE A 176 -13.03 -9.47 0.28
N ARG A 177 -12.69 -9.12 1.52
CA ARG A 177 -11.65 -9.77 2.30
C ARG A 177 -12.30 -10.56 3.42
N MET A 178 -11.91 -11.81 3.54
CA MET A 178 -12.22 -12.67 4.67
C MET A 178 -10.95 -13.35 5.18
N GLY A 179 -10.85 -13.51 6.49
CA GLY A 179 -9.72 -14.17 7.12
C GLY A 179 -10.02 -14.53 8.57
N ALA A 180 -9.03 -15.14 9.22
CA ALA A 180 -9.09 -15.41 10.64
C ALA A 180 -7.78 -15.00 11.32
N THR A 181 -7.89 -14.63 12.59
CA THR A 181 -6.73 -14.51 13.48
C THR A 181 -6.39 -15.88 14.08
N PRO A 182 -5.17 -16.11 14.59
CA PRO A 182 -4.84 -17.34 15.29
C PRO A 182 -5.70 -17.62 16.51
N GLU A 183 -6.29 -16.59 17.10
CA GLU A 183 -7.24 -16.69 18.22
C GLU A 183 -8.65 -17.12 17.77
N GLY A 184 -8.85 -17.40 16.48
CA GLY A 184 -10.12 -17.88 15.93
C GLY A 184 -11.13 -16.79 15.61
N GLN A 185 -10.75 -15.51 15.69
CA GLN A 185 -11.64 -14.41 15.33
C GLN A 185 -11.71 -14.25 13.81
N LEU A 186 -12.93 -14.20 13.27
CA LEU A 186 -13.15 -13.91 11.86
C LEU A 186 -12.97 -12.42 11.58
N VAL A 187 -12.17 -12.11 10.58
CA VAL A 187 -11.95 -10.76 10.07
C VAL A 187 -12.60 -10.69 8.69
N SER A 188 -13.57 -9.80 8.52
CA SER A 188 -14.16 -9.53 7.21
C SER A 188 -14.17 -8.04 6.92
N GLU A 189 -13.87 -7.68 5.67
CA GLU A 189 -13.77 -6.29 5.23
C GLU A 189 -14.23 -6.17 3.78
N LEU A 190 -15.20 -5.29 3.53
CA LEU A 190 -15.59 -4.86 2.19
C LEU A 190 -14.69 -3.70 1.75
N LYS A 191 -14.13 -3.78 0.54
CA LYS A 191 -13.27 -2.76 -0.06
C LYS A 191 -13.94 -2.22 -1.32
N LEU A 192 -13.92 -0.89 -1.46
CA LEU A 192 -14.39 -0.12 -2.63
C LEU A 192 -13.21 0.56 -3.32
#